data_AF-G0V9U7-F1
#
_entry.id   AF-G0V9U7-F1
#
_cell.length_a   1.000
_cell.length_b   1.000
_cell.length_c   1.000
_cell.angle_alpha   90.00
_cell.angle_beta   90.00
_cell.angle_gamma   90.00
#
_symmetry.space_group_name_H-M   'P 1'
#
loop_
_entity.id
_entity.type
_entity.pdbx_description
1 polymer ?
#
loop_
_entity_poly.entity_id
_entity_poly.type
_entity_poly.pdbx_seq_one_letter_code
_entity_poly.pdbx_strand_id
1 'polypeptide(L)'
;MQLQRETLGLYKQLVKTLVHNERKTRLARAIKENKKQIGLLTYRKSQIVRRQQALNEGITDPGLIQEMNNLNRQVDHLKSIDPAKDKKLLFLVDSTPLRIMWEDNLLKSPKNAKELARRLEHIKDIIDFTKNQSQYQNLMALYNLGTGITQEEKVKRTANKVGLDVPF
;
A
#
# COMPACT_ATOMS: atom_id res chain seq x y z
N MET A 1 -36.73 -1.90 -10.91
CA MET A 1 -35.64 -2.85 -11.21
C MET A 1 -34.40 -2.22 -11.86
N GLN A 2 -34.53 -1.27 -12.79
CA GLN A 2 -33.39 -0.66 -13.50
C GLN A 2 -32.47 0.18 -12.59
N LEU A 3 -33.05 0.99 -11.70
CA LEU A 3 -32.32 1.84 -10.74
C LEU A 3 -31.45 1.04 -9.76
N GLN A 4 -31.97 -0.07 -9.22
CA GLN A 4 -31.19 -0.95 -8.32
C GLN A 4 -30.00 -1.62 -9.01
N ARG A 5 -30.13 -1.91 -10.32
CA ARG A 5 -29.01 -2.45 -11.10
C ARG A 5 -27.93 -1.38 -11.34
N GLU A 6 -28.36 -0.15 -11.60
CA GLU A 6 -27.47 0.99 -11.79
C GLU A 6 -26.69 1.33 -10.52
N THR A 7 -27.37 1.42 -9.37
CA THR A 7 -26.70 1.67 -8.08
C THR A 7 -25.71 0.56 -7.73
N LEU A 8 -26.09 -0.71 -7.91
CA LEU A 8 -25.19 -1.83 -7.68
C LEU A 8 -23.97 -1.79 -8.63
N GLY A 9 -24.18 -1.38 -9.89
CA GLY A 9 -23.12 -1.19 -10.87
C GLY A 9 -22.11 -0.13 -10.42
N LEU A 10 -22.60 1.04 -10.01
CA LEU A 10 -21.75 2.14 -9.50
C LEU A 10 -21.00 1.75 -8.23
N TYR A 11 -21.66 1.05 -7.29
CA TYR A 11 -20.99 0.55 -6.09
C TYR A 11 -19.82 -0.37 -6.43
N LYS A 12 -20.03 -1.33 -7.34
CA LYS A 12 -18.98 -2.24 -7.79
C LYS A 12 -17.83 -1.49 -8.48
N GLN A 13 -18.15 -0.47 -9.27
CA GLN A 13 -17.13 0.37 -9.93
C GLN A 13 -16.33 1.17 -8.91
N LEU A 14 -16.97 1.75 -7.89
CA LEU A 14 -16.31 2.46 -6.81
C LEU A 14 -15.36 1.54 -6.05
N VAL A 15 -15.84 0.37 -5.60
CA VAL A 15 -15.01 -0.66 -4.94
C VAL A 15 -13.81 -1.04 -5.80
N LYS A 16 -14.04 -1.33 -7.09
CA LYS A 16 -12.95 -1.71 -8.02
C LYS A 16 -11.91 -0.60 -8.17
N THR A 17 -12.34 0.65 -8.22
CA THR A 17 -11.46 1.82 -8.37
C THR A 17 -10.64 2.04 -7.10
N LEU A 18 -11.26 1.91 -5.92
CA LEU A 18 -10.57 2.00 -4.64
C LEU A 18 -9.52 0.88 -4.49
N VAL A 19 -9.88 -0.37 -4.78
CA VAL A 19 -8.94 -1.51 -4.77
C VAL A 19 -7.77 -1.24 -5.72
N HIS A 20 -8.05 -0.79 -6.95
CA HIS A 20 -7.01 -0.52 -7.93
C HIS A 20 -5.99 0.52 -7.43
N ASN A 21 -6.47 1.59 -6.81
CA ASN A 21 -5.61 2.66 -6.32
C ASN A 21 -4.83 2.27 -5.06
N GLU A 22 -5.46 1.57 -4.12
CA GLU A 22 -4.79 1.09 -2.92
C GLU A 22 -3.81 -0.05 -3.18
N ARG A 23 -4.01 -0.83 -4.25
CA ARG A 23 -3.18 -2.00 -4.54
C ARG A 23 -1.69 -1.65 -4.61
N LYS A 24 -1.34 -0.55 -5.28
CA LYS A 24 0.06 -0.14 -5.43
C LYS A 24 0.69 0.21 -4.09
N THR A 25 0.00 1.00 -3.26
CA THR A 25 0.51 1.42 -1.95
C THR A 25 0.57 0.23 -0.98
N ARG A 26 -0.42 -0.66 -0.99
CA ARG A 26 -0.41 -1.89 -0.19
C ARG A 26 0.68 -2.85 -0.61
N LEU A 27 0.92 -3.01 -1.91
CA LEU A 27 2.04 -3.79 -2.43
C LEU A 27 3.39 -3.22 -1.97
N ALA A 28 3.57 -1.91 -2.10
CA ALA A 28 4.79 -1.24 -1.63
C ALA A 28 4.99 -1.42 -0.12
N ARG A 29 3.93 -1.32 0.68
CA ARG A 29 3.95 -1.61 2.13
C ARG A 29 4.32 -3.07 2.41
N ALA A 30 3.73 -4.03 1.69
CA ALA A 30 4.03 -5.45 1.85
C ALA A 30 5.50 -5.78 1.52
N ILE A 31 6.04 -5.21 0.44
CA ILE A 31 7.45 -5.36 0.07
C ILE A 31 8.36 -4.76 1.17
N LYS A 32 8.03 -3.57 1.66
CA LYS A 32 8.80 -2.90 2.73
C LYS A 32 8.78 -3.70 4.02
N GLU A 33 7.63 -4.24 4.40
CA GLU A 33 7.50 -5.06 5.61
C GLU A 33 8.25 -6.39 5.46
N ASN A 34 8.16 -7.07 4.32
CA ASN A 34 8.96 -8.28 4.06
C ASN A 34 10.46 -8.02 4.18
N LYS A 35 10.95 -6.91 3.61
CA LYS A 35 12.36 -6.50 3.75
C LYS A 35 12.75 -6.26 5.21
N LYS A 36 11.88 -5.58 5.98
CA LYS A 36 12.09 -5.34 7.41
C LYS A 36 12.16 -6.64 8.20
N GLN A 37 11.24 -7.59 7.95
CA GLN A 37 11.21 -8.89 8.61
C GLN A 37 12.47 -9.72 8.30
N ILE A 38 12.90 -9.75 7.03
CA ILE A 38 14.17 -10.39 6.64
C ILE A 38 15.35 -9.76 7.38
N GLY A 39 15.40 -8.42 7.44
CA GLY A 39 16.45 -7.70 8.18
C GLY A 39 16.47 -8.05 9.67
N LEU A 40 15.30 -8.13 10.31
CA LEU A 40 15.15 -8.49 11.72
C LEU A 40 15.58 -9.94 12.00
N LEU A 41 15.20 -10.89 11.15
CA LEU A 41 15.63 -12.30 11.27
C LEU A 41 17.14 -12.44 11.03
N THR A 42 17.69 -11.70 10.06
CA THR A 42 19.14 -11.67 9.78
C THR A 42 19.91 -11.10 10.96
N TYR A 43 19.40 -10.03 11.58
CA TYR A 43 19.97 -9.47 12.79
C TYR A 43 19.93 -10.48 13.95
N ARG A 44 18.79 -11.14 14.19
CA ARG A 44 18.68 -12.20 15.21
C ARG A 44 19.69 -13.32 14.98
N LYS A 45 19.86 -13.77 13.73
CA LYS A 45 20.88 -14.74 13.35
C LYS A 45 22.29 -14.26 13.71
N SER A 46 22.62 -13.00 13.39
CA SER A 46 23.94 -12.43 13.72
C SER A 46 24.20 -12.40 15.24
N GLN A 47 23.16 -12.18 16.05
CA GLN A 47 23.26 -12.22 17.51
C GLN A 47 23.52 -13.64 18.02
N ILE A 48 22.87 -14.66 17.43
CA ILE A 48 23.14 -16.06 17.75
C ILE A 48 24.59 -16.44 17.43
N VAL A 49 25.11 -16.03 16.27
CA VAL A 49 26.51 -16.28 15.89
C VAL A 49 27.48 -15.62 16.88
N ARG A 50 27.22 -14.37 17.30
CA ARG A 50 28.04 -13.68 18.31
C ARG A 50 28.01 -14.39 19.66
N ARG A 51 26.85 -14.90 20.09
CA ARG A 51 26.72 -15.71 21.32
C ARG A 51 27.51 -17.00 21.23
N GLN A 52 27.46 -17.66 20.07
CA GLN A 52 28.20 -18.89 19.83
C GLN A 52 29.72 -18.67 19.79
N GLN A 53 30.20 -17.53 19.31
CA GLN A 53 31.62 -17.16 19.36
C GLN A 53 32.09 -16.77 20.78
N ALA A 54 31.19 -16.27 21.62
CA ALA A 54 31.50 -15.96 23.02
C ALA A 54 31.54 -17.21 23.91
N LEU A 55 30.86 -18.29 23.51
CA LEU A 55 31.02 -19.62 24.08
C LEU A 55 32.29 -20.22 23.46
N ASN A 56 33.32 -20.49 24.27
CA ASN A 56 34.66 -20.92 23.83
C ASN A 56 34.68 -21.91 22.64
N GLU A 57 35.69 -21.74 21.76
CA GLU A 57 35.97 -22.56 20.58
C GLU A 57 35.91 -24.06 20.89
N GLY A 58 34.76 -24.70 20.64
CA GLY A 58 34.60 -26.16 20.78
C GLY A 58 33.24 -26.63 21.29
N ILE A 59 32.49 -25.79 22.01
CA ILE A 59 31.15 -26.18 22.52
C ILE A 59 30.08 -25.59 21.59
N THR A 60 29.65 -26.41 20.64
CA THR A 60 28.56 -26.04 19.73
C THR A 60 27.24 -26.37 20.42
N ASP A 61 26.53 -25.36 20.93
CA ASP A 61 25.21 -25.57 21.54
C ASP A 61 24.20 -26.04 20.47
N PRO A 62 23.67 -27.28 20.56
CA PRO A 62 22.72 -27.82 19.61
C PRO A 62 21.44 -26.97 19.49
N GLY A 63 21.03 -26.29 20.58
CA GLY A 63 19.87 -25.41 20.61
C GLY A 63 20.06 -24.18 19.72
N LEU A 64 21.23 -23.54 19.78
CA LEU A 64 21.56 -22.39 18.93
C LEU A 64 21.62 -22.76 17.44
N ILE A 65 22.11 -23.96 17.11
CA ILE A 65 22.12 -24.47 15.73
C ILE A 65 20.67 -24.66 15.23
N GLN A 66 19.80 -25.24 16.06
CA GLN A 66 18.41 -25.47 15.72
C GLN A 66 17.65 -24.15 15.51
N GLU A 67 17.87 -23.16 16.38
CA GLU A 67 17.33 -21.81 16.21
C GLU A 67 17.83 -21.15 14.93
N MET A 68 19.13 -21.26 14.63
CA MET A 68 19.71 -20.72 13.40
C MET A 68 19.10 -21.37 12.14
N ASN A 69 18.89 -22.69 12.16
CA ASN A 69 18.24 -23.40 11.07
C ASN A 69 16.77 -22.99 10.90
N ASN A 70 16.05 -22.75 12.00
CA ASN A 70 14.68 -22.23 11.95
C ASN A 70 14.65 -20.82 11.34
N LEU A 71 15.56 -19.93 11.76
CA LEU A 71 15.68 -18.59 11.18
C LEU A 71 16.00 -18.62 9.68
N ASN A 72 16.89 -19.51 9.23
CA ASN A 72 17.18 -19.69 7.80
C ASN A 72 15.92 -20.11 7.03
N ARG A 73 15.17 -21.11 7.52
CA ARG A 73 13.89 -21.54 6.90
C ARG A 73 12.89 -20.39 6.81
N GLN A 74 12.78 -19.57 7.86
CA GLN A 74 11.88 -18.40 7.85
C GLN A 74 12.32 -17.34 6.84
N VAL A 75 13.62 -17.07 6.74
CA VAL A 75 14.18 -16.13 5.74
C VAL A 75 13.93 -16.64 4.32
N ASP A 76 14.18 -17.92 4.05
CA ASP A 76 13.98 -18.51 2.72
C ASP A 76 12.49 -18.54 2.35
N HIS A 77 11.62 -18.83 3.30
CA HIS A 77 10.18 -18.69 3.13
C HIS A 77 9.79 -17.25 2.75
N LEU A 78 10.25 -16.23 3.50
CA LEU A 78 9.96 -14.83 3.21
C LEU A 78 10.53 -14.35 1.86
N LYS A 79 11.67 -14.90 1.42
CA LYS A 79 12.25 -14.62 0.09
C LYS A 79 11.47 -15.27 -1.04
N SER A 80 10.89 -16.45 -0.80
CA SER A 80 10.09 -17.17 -1.79
C SER A 80 8.69 -16.58 -1.99
N ILE A 81 8.17 -15.86 -0.99
CA ILE A 81 6.90 -15.14 -1.12
C ILE A 81 7.08 -13.96 -2.06
N ASP A 82 6.32 -13.97 -3.15
CA ASP A 82 6.12 -12.80 -4.02
C ASP A 82 4.90 -11.99 -3.55
N PRO A 83 5.09 -10.78 -2.95
CA PRO A 83 3.99 -9.95 -2.49
C PRO A 83 3.03 -9.53 -3.62
N ALA A 84 3.46 -9.53 -4.88
CA ALA A 84 2.62 -9.14 -6.01
C ALA A 84 1.52 -10.16 -6.33
N LYS A 85 1.73 -11.43 -5.94
CA LYS A 85 0.79 -12.54 -6.14
C LYS A 85 -0.20 -12.70 -4.98
N ASP A 86 -0.12 -11.88 -3.94
CA ASP A 86 -1.04 -11.97 -2.81
C ASP A 86 -2.47 -11.59 -3.24
N LYS A 87 -3.37 -12.58 -3.19
CA LYS A 87 -4.80 -12.39 -3.51
C LYS A 87 -5.48 -11.40 -2.57
N LYS A 88 -4.96 -11.17 -1.35
CA LYS A 88 -5.49 -10.17 -0.40
C LYS A 88 -5.41 -8.74 -0.95
N LEU A 89 -4.56 -8.49 -1.94
CA LEU A 89 -4.45 -7.18 -2.61
C LEU A 89 -5.59 -6.92 -3.61
N LEU A 90 -6.39 -7.94 -3.96
CA LEU A 90 -7.52 -7.82 -4.87
C LEU A 90 -8.82 -7.42 -4.17
N PHE A 91 -8.80 -7.32 -2.84
CA PHE A 91 -9.97 -7.01 -2.02
C PHE A 91 -9.69 -5.81 -1.12
N LEU A 92 -10.74 -5.05 -0.80
CA LEU A 92 -10.68 -4.05 0.26
C LEU A 92 -10.42 -4.75 1.60
N VAL A 93 -9.63 -4.11 2.47
CA VAL A 93 -9.33 -4.65 3.81
C VAL A 93 -10.60 -4.64 4.67
N ASP A 94 -11.35 -3.56 4.61
CA ASP A 94 -12.65 -3.43 5.26
C ASP A 94 -13.60 -2.67 4.33
N SER A 95 -14.69 -3.33 3.91
CA SER A 95 -15.73 -2.71 3.11
C SER A 95 -16.90 -2.17 3.94
N THR A 96 -16.91 -2.42 5.25
CA THR A 96 -18.02 -2.07 6.15
C THR A 96 -18.31 -0.57 6.17
N PRO A 97 -17.30 0.33 6.31
CA PRO A 97 -17.55 1.76 6.31
C PRO A 97 -18.12 2.26 4.98
N LEU A 98 -17.61 1.73 3.87
CA LEU A 98 -18.09 2.06 2.53
C LEU A 98 -19.54 1.60 2.34
N ARG A 99 -19.87 0.40 2.85
CA ARG A 99 -21.22 -0.15 2.80
C ARG A 99 -22.20 0.69 3.63
N ILE A 100 -21.83 1.08 4.85
CA ILE A 100 -22.63 1.95 5.70
C ILE A 100 -22.85 3.30 5.01
N MET A 101 -21.77 3.92 4.51
CA MET A 101 -21.85 5.18 3.76
C MET A 101 -22.80 5.04 2.56
N TRP A 102 -22.75 3.93 1.82
CA TRP A 102 -23.60 3.67 0.67
C TRP A 102 -25.07 3.47 1.05
N GLU A 103 -25.34 2.67 2.08
CA GLU A 103 -26.70 2.39 2.53
C GLU A 103 -27.36 3.65 3.13
N ASP A 104 -26.64 4.40 3.95
CA ASP A 104 -27.17 5.58 4.64
C ASP A 104 -27.31 6.79 3.69
N ASN A 105 -26.31 7.06 2.84
CA ASN A 105 -26.36 8.22 1.95
C ASN A 105 -27.15 7.99 0.66
N LEU A 106 -27.41 6.75 0.25
CA LEU A 106 -27.95 6.48 -1.08
C LEU A 106 -29.31 5.76 -1.04
N LEU A 107 -29.49 4.81 -0.13
CA LEU A 107 -30.71 4.00 -0.04
C LEU A 107 -31.74 4.57 0.94
N LYS A 108 -31.31 5.09 2.09
CA LYS A 108 -32.22 5.54 3.16
C LYS A 108 -32.60 7.02 3.09
N SER A 109 -31.82 7.84 2.37
CA SER A 109 -31.88 9.31 2.42
C SER A 109 -32.53 10.04 1.23
N PRO A 110 -32.91 9.45 0.07
CA PRO A 110 -33.42 10.25 -1.03
C PRO A 110 -34.87 10.67 -0.79
N LYS A 111 -35.10 11.97 -0.54
CA LYS A 111 -36.45 12.55 -0.43
C LYS A 111 -37.15 12.66 -1.78
N ASN A 112 -36.39 12.76 -2.88
CA ASN A 112 -36.88 12.97 -4.26
C ASN A 112 -35.99 12.29 -5.31
N ALA A 113 -36.56 11.89 -6.46
CA ALA A 113 -35.84 11.24 -7.56
C ALA A 113 -34.71 12.10 -8.18
N LYS A 114 -34.91 13.43 -8.24
CA LYS A 114 -33.89 14.38 -8.73
C LYS A 114 -32.65 14.43 -7.82
N GLU A 115 -32.85 14.30 -6.52
CA GLU A 115 -31.75 14.29 -5.55
C GLU A 115 -30.96 12.99 -5.63
N LEU A 116 -31.64 11.86 -5.82
CA LEU A 116 -31.00 10.58 -6.08
C LEU A 116 -30.13 10.62 -7.33
N ALA A 117 -30.64 11.16 -8.44
CA ALA A 117 -29.89 11.31 -9.69
C ALA A 117 -28.61 12.14 -9.49
N ARG A 118 -28.70 13.28 -8.79
CA ARG A 118 -27.55 14.12 -8.47
C ARG A 118 -26.50 13.40 -7.60
N ARG A 119 -26.94 12.58 -6.64
CA ARG A 119 -26.02 11.79 -5.79
C ARG A 119 -25.31 10.70 -6.60
N LEU A 120 -26.00 10.05 -7.53
CA LEU A 120 -25.40 9.06 -8.42
C LEU A 120 -24.36 9.69 -9.35
N GLU A 121 -24.66 10.87 -9.90
CA GLU A 121 -23.72 11.65 -10.72
C GLU A 121 -22.49 12.04 -9.90
N HIS A 122 -22.67 12.59 -8.70
CA HIS A 122 -21.55 12.93 -7.81
C HIS A 122 -20.65 11.73 -7.49
N ILE A 123 -21.22 10.53 -7.30
CA ILE A 123 -20.42 9.31 -7.09
C ILE A 123 -19.64 8.93 -8.34
N LYS A 124 -20.23 9.11 -9.52
CA LYS A 124 -19.52 8.92 -10.79
C LYS A 124 -18.34 9.89 -10.91
N ASP A 125 -18.54 11.15 -10.54
CA ASP A 125 -17.46 12.16 -10.53
C ASP A 125 -16.35 11.75 -9.56
N ILE A 126 -16.68 11.26 -8.36
CA ILE A 126 -15.69 10.72 -7.42
C ILE A 126 -14.91 9.57 -8.04
N ILE A 127 -15.59 8.62 -8.68
CA ILE A 127 -14.95 7.48 -9.34
C ILE A 127 -13.96 7.97 -10.41
N ASP A 128 -14.38 8.89 -11.26
CA ASP A 128 -13.58 9.37 -12.38
C ASP A 128 -12.42 10.26 -11.90
N PHE A 129 -12.65 11.14 -10.92
CA PHE A 129 -11.58 11.86 -10.23
C PHE A 129 -10.52 10.90 -9.66
N THR A 130 -10.96 9.84 -8.99
CA THR A 130 -10.06 8.87 -8.34
C THR A 130 -9.24 8.08 -9.36
N LYS A 131 -9.81 7.75 -10.52
CA LYS A 131 -9.06 7.15 -11.65
C LYS A 131 -8.04 8.13 -12.22
N ASN A 132 -8.46 9.37 -12.49
CA ASN A 132 -7.62 10.40 -13.08
C ASN A 132 -6.44 10.75 -12.17
N GLN A 133 -6.66 10.81 -10.86
CA GLN A 133 -5.60 11.03 -9.88
C GLN A 133 -4.52 9.94 -9.93
N SER A 134 -4.93 8.68 -10.09
CA SER A 134 -3.99 7.55 -10.23
C SER A 134 -3.19 7.63 -11.54
N GLN A 135 -3.83 8.02 -12.64
CA GLN A 135 -3.15 8.24 -13.91
C GLN A 135 -2.16 9.41 -13.82
N TYR A 136 -2.56 10.52 -13.21
CA TYR A 136 -1.71 11.67 -12.96
C TYR A 136 -0.49 11.29 -12.13
N GLN A 137 -0.65 10.54 -11.05
CA GLN A 137 0.48 10.05 -10.24
C GLN A 137 1.44 9.18 -11.05
N ASN A 138 0.92 8.33 -11.95
CA ASN A 138 1.77 7.51 -12.83
C ASN A 138 2.53 8.35 -13.85
N LEU A 139 1.86 9.34 -14.46
CA LEU A 139 2.50 10.28 -15.38
C LEU A 139 3.58 11.07 -14.67
N MET A 140 3.29 11.63 -13.49
CA MET A 140 4.27 12.32 -12.66
C MET A 140 5.45 11.42 -12.32
N ALA A 141 5.22 10.16 -11.98
CA ALA A 141 6.31 9.20 -11.74
C ALA A 141 7.17 8.99 -13.01
N LEU A 142 6.57 8.88 -14.19
CA LEU A 142 7.30 8.73 -15.47
C LEU A 142 8.08 10.00 -15.87
N TYR A 143 7.48 11.18 -15.71
CA TYR A 143 8.15 12.45 -16.00
C TYR A 143 9.25 12.76 -14.97
N ASN A 144 9.06 12.38 -13.70
CA ASN A 144 10.10 12.46 -12.67
C ASN A 144 11.14 11.34 -12.78
N LEU A 145 10.91 10.30 -13.58
CA LEU A 145 11.89 9.22 -13.81
C LEU A 145 13.17 9.72 -14.51
N GLY A 146 13.13 10.90 -15.16
CA GLY A 146 14.30 11.54 -15.78
C GLY A 146 15.13 12.41 -14.82
N THR A 147 14.59 12.76 -13.65
CA THR A 147 15.30 13.52 -12.62
C THR A 147 14.87 12.95 -11.29
N GLY A 148 15.66 12.08 -10.66
CA GLY A 148 15.37 11.48 -9.34
C GLY A 148 15.32 12.47 -8.16
N ILE A 149 14.92 13.72 -8.42
CA ILE A 149 14.82 14.87 -7.53
C ILE A 149 13.35 15.30 -7.60
N THR A 150 12.65 15.24 -6.47
CA THR A 150 11.27 15.74 -6.37
C THR A 150 11.22 17.22 -6.75
N GLN A 151 10.06 17.73 -7.18
CA GLN A 151 9.93 19.15 -7.53
C GLN A 151 10.27 20.06 -6.35
N GLU A 152 9.91 19.66 -5.12
CA GLU A 152 10.35 20.30 -3.88
C GLU A 152 11.87 20.35 -3.75
N GLU A 153 12.57 19.26 -4.09
CA GLU A 153 14.02 19.21 -4.01
C GLU A 153 14.71 19.99 -5.14
N LYS A 154 14.06 20.14 -6.30
CA LYS A 154 14.51 21.09 -7.34
C LYS A 154 14.36 22.54 -6.88
N VAL A 155 13.23 22.89 -6.24
CA VAL A 155 13.01 24.23 -5.67
C VAL A 155 14.03 24.51 -4.58
N LYS A 156 14.27 23.57 -3.67
CA LYS A 156 15.29 23.68 -2.61
C LYS A 156 16.71 23.84 -3.17
N ARG A 157 17.11 23.03 -4.16
CA ARG A 157 18.44 23.15 -4.80
C ARG A 157 18.61 24.47 -5.55
N THR A 158 17.55 24.93 -6.23
CA THR A 158 17.58 26.19 -6.98
C THR A 158 17.66 27.37 -6.01
N ALA A 159 16.86 27.36 -4.95
CA ALA A 159 16.87 28.40 -3.93
C ALA A 159 18.21 28.47 -3.18
N ASN A 160 18.77 27.33 -2.79
CA ASN A 160 20.12 27.25 -2.20
C ASN A 160 21.20 27.77 -3.15
N LYS A 161 21.05 27.58 -4.48
CA LYS A 161 21.99 28.08 -5.48
C LYS A 161 21.97 29.61 -5.61
N VAL A 162 20.84 30.25 -5.25
CA VAL A 162 20.67 31.71 -5.27
C VAL A 162 20.66 32.34 -3.87
N GLY A 163 21.00 31.56 -2.83
CA GLY A 163 21.04 32.05 -1.45
C GLY A 163 19.69 32.35 -0.81
N LEU A 164 18.60 31.82 -1.37
CA LEU A 164 17.25 31.91 -0.82
C LEU A 164 16.95 30.66 0.00
N ASP A 165 16.49 30.84 1.23
CA ASP A 165 15.98 29.75 2.06
C ASP A 165 14.47 29.65 1.87
N VAL A 166 13.97 28.47 1.49
CA VAL A 166 12.54 28.27 1.23
C VAL A 166 11.93 27.55 2.44
N PRO A 167 10.99 28.18 3.16
CA PRO A 167 10.31 27.53 4.25
C PRO A 167 9.31 26.51 3.66
N PHE A 168 9.50 25.24 3.98
CA PHE A 168 8.54 24.16 3.75
C PHE A 168 8.08 23.60 5.09
#